data_AF-X8E9H0-F1
#
_entry.id   AF-X8E9H0-F1
#
_cell.length_a   1.000
_cell.length_b   1.000
_cell.length_c   1.000
_cell.angle_alpha   90.00
_cell.angle_beta   90.00
_cell.angle_gamma   90.00
#
_symmetry.space_group_name_H-M   'P 1'
#
loop_
_entity.id
_entity.type
_entity.pdbx_description
1 polymer ?
#
loop_
_entity_poly.entity_id
_entity_poly.type
_entity_poly.pdbx_seq_one_letter_code
_entity_poly.pdbx_strand_id
1 'polypeptide(L)'
;MRVRLLHPESDPELKPTLPWQLQDIIDDDLELRRVYQAMAGNDEFLLETAKRVVPLGVADPDIIVYRQQVLADCLANRPVVQQMYDIAVDGAEVRRKVFLGGLMSRNPESILRRSIRVLELLTENLIQIRSVCDQHGSQFRSPGFRQLVAMIAEQLSDDYLRRLDEHLSELALPRGVLLSAQLGVGNKGERYMLHQAPGAAGGNG
;
A
#
# COMPACT_ATOMS: atom_id res chain seq x y z
N MET A 1 6.98 3.18 -1.51
CA MET A 1 7.80 1.97 -1.74
C MET A 1 7.88 1.67 -3.22
N ARG A 2 9.01 1.14 -3.71
CA ARG A 2 9.15 0.62 -5.07
C ARG A 2 9.49 -0.86 -4.97
N VAL A 3 8.58 -1.76 -5.28
CA VAL A 3 8.61 -3.17 -4.82
C VAL A 3 9.67 -4.02 -5.54
N ARG A 4 9.98 -3.69 -6.80
CA ARG A 4 11.09 -4.23 -7.61
C ARG A 4 11.08 -5.73 -7.91
N LEU A 5 10.01 -6.45 -7.60
CA LEU A 5 9.94 -7.91 -7.84
C LEU A 5 9.96 -8.31 -9.33
N LEU A 6 9.69 -7.39 -10.26
CA LEU A 6 9.73 -7.66 -11.71
C LEU A 6 10.98 -7.11 -12.41
N HIS A 7 11.78 -6.27 -11.74
CA HIS A 7 13.00 -5.66 -12.26
C HIS A 7 13.85 -5.09 -11.10
N PRO A 8 15.18 -5.33 -11.07
CA PRO A 8 16.03 -5.03 -9.91
C PRO A 8 16.13 -3.54 -9.55
N GLU A 9 15.99 -2.65 -10.54
CA GLU A 9 16.22 -1.21 -10.36
C GLU A 9 14.96 -0.33 -10.45
N SER A 10 13.84 -0.89 -10.92
CA SER A 10 12.64 -0.10 -11.26
C SER A 10 11.37 -0.92 -11.13
N ASP A 11 10.24 -0.24 -10.98
CA ASP A 11 8.93 -0.88 -11.12
C ASP A 11 8.44 -0.61 -12.55
N PRO A 12 8.27 -1.64 -13.39
CA PRO A 12 7.81 -1.45 -14.74
C PRO A 12 6.36 -0.95 -14.76
N GLU A 13 6.04 -0.07 -15.71
CA GLU A 13 4.64 0.30 -15.95
C GLU A 13 3.86 -0.92 -16.42
N LEU A 14 2.87 -1.34 -15.64
CA LEU A 14 1.97 -2.46 -15.97
C LEU A 14 0.88 -2.03 -16.95
N LYS A 15 1.30 -1.44 -18.08
CA LYS A 15 0.42 -1.11 -19.19
C LYS A 15 0.75 -2.05 -20.34
N PRO A 16 -0.21 -2.83 -20.84
CA PRO A 16 0.03 -3.66 -22.01
C PRO A 16 0.44 -2.75 -23.18
N THR A 17 1.64 -2.97 -23.70
CA THR A 17 2.21 -2.24 -24.86
C THR A 17 1.68 -2.76 -26.19
N LEU A 18 0.73 -3.69 -26.15
CA LEU A 18 0.25 -4.33 -27.35
C LEU A 18 -0.64 -3.38 -28.16
N PRO A 19 -0.36 -3.24 -29.46
CA PRO A 19 -1.31 -2.64 -30.39
C PRO A 19 -2.65 -3.35 -30.25
N TRP A 20 -3.75 -2.60 -30.16
CA TRP A 20 -5.11 -3.13 -30.02
C TRP A 20 -5.47 -4.16 -31.12
N GLN A 21 -4.82 -4.07 -32.30
CA GLN A 21 -4.97 -5.01 -33.41
C GLN A 21 -4.44 -6.43 -33.10
N LEU A 22 -3.58 -6.58 -32.10
CA LEU A 22 -3.03 -7.87 -31.67
C LEU A 22 -3.78 -8.44 -30.46
N GLN A 23 -4.79 -7.74 -29.96
CA GLN A 23 -5.53 -8.14 -28.77
C GLN A 23 -6.36 -9.41 -29.04
N ASP A 24 -6.98 -9.49 -30.22
CA ASP A 24 -7.75 -10.67 -30.66
C ASP A 24 -6.85 -11.91 -30.81
N ILE A 25 -5.63 -11.78 -31.35
CA ILE A 25 -4.68 -12.91 -31.48
C ILE A 25 -4.28 -13.45 -30.09
N ILE A 26 -4.13 -12.58 -29.11
CA ILE A 26 -3.66 -12.96 -27.77
C ILE A 26 -4.78 -13.60 -26.95
N ASP A 27 -5.98 -13.06 -27.05
CA ASP A 27 -7.14 -13.56 -26.30
C ASP A 27 -7.76 -14.79 -26.97
N ASP A 28 -7.88 -14.82 -28.30
CA ASP A 28 -8.60 -15.85 -29.04
C ASP A 28 -7.69 -16.92 -29.64
N ASP A 29 -6.57 -16.57 -30.29
CA ASP A 29 -5.69 -17.59 -30.90
C ASP A 29 -4.79 -18.27 -29.85
N LEU A 30 -4.24 -17.50 -28.92
CA LEU A 30 -3.40 -18.03 -27.84
C LEU A 30 -4.20 -18.47 -26.61
N GLU A 31 -5.51 -18.18 -26.57
CA GLU A 31 -6.42 -18.54 -25.46
C GLU A 31 -5.89 -18.11 -24.08
N LEU A 32 -5.10 -17.01 -24.02
CA LEU A 32 -4.45 -16.60 -22.78
C LEU A 32 -5.47 -16.21 -21.70
N ARG A 33 -6.69 -15.86 -22.10
CA ARG A 33 -7.82 -15.65 -21.19
C ARG A 33 -8.01 -16.83 -20.22
N ARG A 34 -7.89 -18.07 -20.70
CA ARG A 34 -8.02 -19.27 -19.86
C ARG A 34 -6.85 -19.39 -18.89
N VAL A 35 -5.64 -19.06 -19.35
CA VAL A 35 -4.44 -19.05 -18.51
C VAL A 35 -4.57 -18.02 -17.39
N TYR A 36 -5.03 -16.80 -17.70
CA TYR A 36 -5.24 -15.76 -16.68
C TYR A 36 -6.28 -16.18 -15.65
N GLN A 37 -7.39 -16.78 -16.09
CA GLN A 37 -8.43 -17.29 -15.18
C GLN A 37 -7.89 -18.38 -14.26
N ALA A 38 -7.10 -19.32 -14.79
CA ALA A 38 -6.48 -20.38 -14.02
C ALA A 38 -5.45 -19.83 -13.01
N MET A 39 -4.63 -18.85 -13.42
CA MET A 39 -3.67 -18.18 -12.53
C MET A 39 -4.35 -17.41 -11.40
N ALA A 40 -5.50 -16.78 -11.68
CA ALA A 40 -6.21 -15.95 -10.74
C ALA A 40 -6.98 -16.75 -9.67
N GLY A 41 -7.48 -17.95 -9.98
CA GLY A 41 -8.20 -18.77 -9.00
C GLY A 41 -9.43 -18.08 -8.38
N ASN A 42 -10.14 -17.25 -9.16
CA ASN A 42 -11.23 -16.34 -8.78
C ASN A 42 -10.84 -15.02 -8.10
N ASP A 43 -9.55 -14.73 -7.98
CA ASP A 43 -9.07 -13.44 -7.49
C ASP A 43 -9.06 -12.38 -8.61
N GLU A 44 -9.95 -11.39 -8.52
CA GLU A 44 -10.08 -10.33 -9.54
C GLU A 44 -8.80 -9.48 -9.68
N PHE A 45 -8.11 -9.22 -8.56
CA PHE A 45 -6.88 -8.44 -8.59
C PHE A 45 -5.75 -9.21 -9.29
N LEU A 46 -5.61 -10.51 -9.01
CA LEU A 46 -4.64 -11.35 -9.70
C LEU A 46 -4.99 -11.53 -11.18
N LEU A 47 -6.29 -11.62 -11.51
CA LEU A 47 -6.74 -11.68 -12.91
C LEU A 47 -6.32 -10.45 -13.70
N GLU A 48 -6.60 -9.25 -13.17
CA GLU A 48 -6.23 -8.00 -13.81
C GLU A 48 -4.71 -7.79 -13.85
N THR A 49 -3.99 -8.28 -12.84
CA THR A 49 -2.52 -8.25 -12.82
C THR A 49 -1.95 -9.19 -13.89
N ALA A 50 -2.46 -10.43 -14.02
CA ALA A 50 -2.00 -11.40 -15.00
C ALA A 50 -2.17 -10.89 -16.44
N LYS A 51 -3.35 -10.30 -16.75
CA LYS A 51 -3.62 -9.67 -18.05
C LYS A 51 -2.64 -8.55 -18.40
N ARG A 52 -2.11 -7.84 -17.40
CA ARG A 52 -1.18 -6.73 -17.61
C ARG A 52 0.27 -7.20 -17.67
N VAL A 53 0.64 -8.22 -16.89
CA VAL A 53 2.04 -8.64 -16.71
C VAL A 53 2.46 -9.70 -17.73
N VAL A 54 1.63 -10.72 -17.98
CA VAL A 54 1.99 -11.84 -18.85
C VAL A 54 2.31 -11.40 -20.28
N PRO A 55 1.58 -10.44 -20.88
CA PRO A 55 1.92 -9.97 -22.23
C PRO A 55 3.14 -9.05 -22.30
N LEU A 56 3.71 -8.63 -21.16
CA LEU A 56 4.92 -7.80 -21.15
C LEU A 56 6.14 -8.68 -21.44
N GLY A 57 6.52 -8.70 -22.72
CA GLY A 57 7.74 -9.34 -23.17
C GLY A 57 8.98 -8.74 -22.50
N VAL A 58 9.92 -9.60 -22.12
CA VAL A 58 11.26 -9.23 -21.63
C VAL A 58 12.26 -9.97 -22.51
N ALA A 59 13.19 -9.23 -23.11
CA ALA A 59 14.24 -9.81 -23.97
C ALA A 59 15.59 -9.94 -23.25
N ASP A 60 15.79 -9.21 -22.15
CA ASP A 60 17.04 -9.21 -21.39
C ASP A 60 17.14 -10.51 -20.54
N PRO A 61 18.17 -11.35 -20.78
CA PRO A 61 18.37 -12.59 -20.03
C PRO A 61 18.54 -12.39 -18.53
N ASP A 62 19.19 -11.31 -18.09
CA ASP A 62 19.45 -11.06 -16.67
C ASP A 62 18.14 -10.74 -15.93
N ILE A 63 17.24 -10.00 -16.59
CA ILE A 63 15.90 -9.70 -16.05
C ILE A 63 15.02 -10.96 -16.02
N ILE A 64 15.14 -11.83 -17.03
CA ILE A 64 14.43 -13.12 -17.04
C ILE A 64 14.90 -13.98 -15.87
N VAL A 65 16.21 -14.12 -15.67
CA VAL A 65 16.79 -14.89 -14.55
C VAL A 65 16.35 -14.30 -13.20
N TYR A 66 16.38 -12.97 -13.06
CA TYR A 66 15.90 -12.30 -11.85
C TYR A 66 14.44 -12.66 -11.52
N ARG A 67 13.53 -12.58 -12.51
CA ARG A 67 12.10 -12.95 -12.33
C ARG A 67 11.93 -14.44 -11.98
N GLN A 68 12.72 -15.32 -12.60
CA GLN A 68 12.68 -16.75 -12.29
C GLN A 68 13.15 -17.04 -10.86
N GLN A 69 14.18 -16.34 -10.37
CA GLN A 69 14.62 -16.45 -8.98
C GLN A 69 13.54 -15.97 -8.00
N VAL A 70 12.88 -14.85 -8.29
CA VAL A 70 11.75 -14.35 -7.49
C VAL A 70 10.61 -15.37 -7.46
N LEU A 71 10.24 -15.94 -8.62
CA LEU A 71 9.20 -16.98 -8.69
C LEU A 71 9.57 -18.25 -7.91
N ALA A 72 10.82 -18.71 -8.02
CA ALA A 72 11.30 -19.87 -7.28
C ALA A 72 11.18 -19.65 -5.76
N ASP A 73 11.52 -18.45 -5.29
CA ASP A 73 11.35 -18.05 -3.89
C ASP A 73 9.88 -18.01 -3.47
N CYS A 74 8.98 -17.49 -4.32
CA CYS A 74 7.54 -17.51 -4.08
C CYS A 74 7.02 -18.94 -3.90
N LEU A 75 7.48 -19.87 -4.73
CA LEU A 75 7.07 -21.27 -4.65
C LEU A 75 7.62 -21.94 -3.39
N ALA A 76 8.86 -21.67 -3.02
CA ALA A 76 9.48 -22.20 -1.81
C ALA A 76 8.84 -21.66 -0.51
N ASN A 77 8.39 -20.41 -0.52
CA ASN A 77 7.84 -19.72 0.66
C ASN A 77 6.35 -19.35 0.49
N ARG A 78 5.60 -20.17 -0.25
CA ARG A 78 4.21 -19.87 -0.66
C ARG A 78 3.30 -19.39 0.49
N PRO A 79 3.27 -20.03 1.68
CA PRO A 79 2.38 -19.57 2.76
C PRO A 79 2.69 -18.14 3.22
N VAL A 80 3.98 -17.78 3.29
CA VAL A 80 4.43 -16.44 3.70
C VAL A 80 4.06 -15.41 2.63
N VAL A 81 4.29 -15.73 1.36
CA VAL A 81 3.92 -14.84 0.25
C VAL A 81 2.40 -14.63 0.17
N GLN A 82 1.62 -15.69 0.42
CA GLN A 82 0.16 -15.57 0.50
C GLN A 82 -0.26 -14.64 1.65
N GLN A 83 0.34 -14.79 2.83
CA GLN A 83 0.06 -13.90 3.97
C GLN A 83 0.41 -12.44 3.65
N MET A 84 1.56 -12.19 3.00
CA MET A 84 1.94 -10.84 2.56
C MET A 84 0.93 -10.26 1.56
N TYR A 85 0.44 -11.09 0.64
CA TYR A 85 -0.57 -10.72 -0.34
C TYR A 85 -1.89 -10.35 0.35
N ASP A 86 -2.36 -11.18 1.28
CA ASP A 86 -3.62 -10.95 2.00
C ASP A 86 -3.61 -9.62 2.78
N ILE A 87 -2.48 -9.29 3.43
CA ILE A 87 -2.28 -8.00 4.12
C ILE A 87 -2.32 -6.83 3.12
N ALA A 88 -1.65 -6.96 1.98
CA ALA A 88 -1.64 -5.91 0.96
C ALA A 88 -3.03 -5.67 0.34
N VAL A 89 -3.79 -6.74 0.10
CA VAL A 89 -5.18 -6.65 -0.39
C VAL A 89 -6.09 -6.02 0.66
N ASP A 90 -5.98 -6.42 1.93
CA ASP A 90 -6.75 -5.78 3.01
C ASP A 90 -6.50 -4.27 3.05
N GLY A 91 -5.23 -3.86 3.01
CA GLY A 91 -4.81 -2.46 2.94
C GLY A 91 -5.43 -1.70 1.75
N ALA A 92 -5.47 -2.30 0.58
CA ALA A 92 -6.09 -1.71 -0.61
C ALA A 92 -7.62 -1.51 -0.45
N GLU A 93 -8.28 -2.36 0.32
CA GLU A 93 -9.73 -2.32 0.54
C GLU A 93 -10.18 -1.45 1.73
N VAL A 94 -9.28 -1.03 2.63
CA VAL A 94 -9.60 -0.27 3.85
C VAL A 94 -10.57 0.87 3.59
N ARG A 95 -10.31 1.72 2.58
CA ARG A 95 -11.16 2.87 2.26
C ARG A 95 -12.60 2.47 1.94
N ARG A 96 -12.78 1.39 1.17
CA ARG A 96 -14.10 0.86 0.80
C ARG A 96 -14.82 0.34 2.04
N LYS A 97 -14.12 -0.41 2.90
CA LYS A 97 -14.67 -0.95 4.16
C LYS A 97 -15.15 0.16 5.10
N VAL A 98 -14.34 1.19 5.32
CA VAL A 98 -14.69 2.34 6.17
C VAL A 98 -15.89 3.12 5.61
N PHE A 99 -15.96 3.28 4.28
CA PHE A 99 -17.08 3.96 3.63
C PHE A 99 -18.41 3.18 3.76
N LEU A 100 -18.38 1.86 3.55
CA LEU A 100 -19.55 0.98 3.74
C LEU A 100 -19.99 0.89 5.20
N GLY A 101 -19.10 1.14 6.16
CA GLY A 101 -19.38 1.17 7.61
C GLY A 101 -20.16 2.40 8.12
N GLY A 102 -20.76 3.22 7.25
CA GLY A 102 -21.70 4.28 7.66
C GLY A 102 -21.09 5.67 7.90
N LEU A 103 -19.84 5.93 7.52
CA LEU A 103 -19.17 7.24 7.66
C LEU A 103 -19.42 8.19 6.47
N MET A 104 -20.65 8.25 5.96
CA MET A 104 -21.05 9.02 4.76
C MET A 104 -21.31 10.53 5.02
N SER A 105 -21.18 10.99 6.26
CA SER A 105 -21.48 12.39 6.61
C SER A 105 -20.48 13.37 5.99
N ARG A 106 -21.00 14.53 5.56
CA ARG A 106 -20.25 15.60 4.89
C ARG A 106 -19.74 16.68 5.85
N ASN A 107 -19.97 16.56 7.16
CA ASN A 107 -19.46 17.54 8.10
C ASN A 107 -17.94 17.38 8.33
N PRO A 108 -17.20 18.46 8.63
CA PRO A 108 -15.74 18.42 8.75
C PRO A 108 -15.22 17.42 9.79
N GLU A 109 -15.91 17.31 10.93
CA GLU A 109 -15.54 16.39 12.02
C GLU A 109 -15.66 14.91 11.60
N SER A 110 -16.74 14.54 10.92
CA SER A 110 -16.90 13.18 10.40
C SER A 110 -15.89 12.87 9.29
N ILE A 111 -15.52 13.85 8.46
CA ILE A 111 -14.47 13.68 7.45
C ILE A 111 -13.12 13.43 8.12
N LEU A 112 -12.79 14.19 9.17
CA LEU A 112 -11.56 14.01 9.94
C LEU A 112 -11.53 12.62 10.59
N ARG A 113 -12.55 12.27 11.37
CA ARG A 113 -12.65 10.97 12.06
C ARG A 113 -12.55 9.80 11.09
N ARG A 114 -13.22 9.90 9.93
CA ARG A 114 -13.13 8.88 8.88
C ARG A 114 -11.72 8.77 8.31
N SER A 115 -11.06 9.90 8.06
CA SER A 115 -9.69 9.93 7.52
C SER A 115 -8.70 9.30 8.49
N ILE A 116 -8.80 9.63 9.79
CA ILE A 116 -8.00 9.02 10.85
C ILE A 116 -8.25 7.52 10.89
N ARG A 117 -9.51 7.09 10.89
CA ARG A 117 -9.85 5.66 10.93
C ARG A 117 -9.26 4.86 9.75
N VAL A 118 -9.25 5.45 8.56
CA VAL A 118 -8.58 4.84 7.39
C VAL A 118 -7.07 4.71 7.63
N LEU A 119 -6.44 5.76 8.17
CA LEU A 119 -5.00 5.76 8.42
C LEU A 119 -4.59 4.79 9.54
N GLU A 120 -5.41 4.64 10.59
CA GLU A 120 -5.20 3.63 11.65
C GLU A 120 -5.17 2.22 11.06
N LEU A 121 -6.19 1.85 10.29
CA LEU A 121 -6.29 0.53 9.66
C LEU A 121 -5.16 0.28 8.64
N LEU A 122 -4.74 1.30 7.90
CA LEU A 122 -3.56 1.20 7.03
C LEU A 122 -2.27 1.03 7.84
N THR A 123 -2.16 1.69 9.00
CA THR A 123 -1.01 1.56 9.90
C THR A 123 -0.92 0.15 10.47
N GLU A 124 -2.05 -0.44 10.87
CA GLU A 124 -2.11 -1.84 11.28
C GLU A 124 -1.60 -2.79 10.18
N ASN A 125 -2.02 -2.58 8.93
CA ASN A 125 -1.52 -3.34 7.77
C ASN A 125 0.00 -3.17 7.57
N LEU A 126 0.53 -1.95 7.74
CA LEU A 126 1.97 -1.68 7.67
C LEU A 126 2.76 -2.39 8.78
N ILE A 127 2.22 -2.43 10.00
CA ILE A 127 2.81 -3.17 11.12
C ILE A 127 2.80 -4.67 10.84
N GLN A 128 1.68 -5.20 10.32
CA GLN A 128 1.56 -6.62 9.99
C GLN A 128 2.55 -7.04 8.89
N ILE A 129 2.65 -6.28 7.78
CA ILE A 129 3.59 -6.63 6.71
C ILE A 129 5.05 -6.56 7.20
N ARG A 130 5.36 -5.57 8.06
CA ARG A 130 6.68 -5.46 8.71
C ARG A 130 6.97 -6.69 9.58
N SER A 131 6.03 -7.07 10.43
CA SER A 131 6.15 -8.25 11.31
C SER A 131 6.37 -9.53 10.54
N VAL A 132 5.65 -9.75 9.42
CA VAL A 132 5.85 -10.92 8.56
C VAL A 132 7.26 -10.92 7.97
N CYS A 133 7.76 -9.77 7.52
CA CYS A 133 9.11 -9.62 7.00
C CYS A 133 10.18 -9.86 8.07
N ASP A 134 9.99 -9.39 9.30
CA ASP A 134 10.95 -9.63 10.38
C ASP A 134 11.01 -11.13 10.77
N GLN A 135 9.85 -11.80 10.80
CA GLN A 135 9.76 -13.21 11.19
C GLN A 135 10.28 -14.17 10.10
N HIS A 136 9.94 -13.90 8.84
CA HIS A 136 10.17 -14.83 7.74
C HIS A 136 11.16 -14.32 6.68
N GLY A 137 11.59 -13.07 6.76
CA GLY A 137 12.44 -12.42 5.75
C GLY A 137 13.75 -13.15 5.47
N SER A 138 14.32 -13.80 6.48
CA SER A 138 15.56 -14.58 6.37
C SER A 138 15.41 -15.87 5.55
N GLN A 139 14.18 -16.30 5.25
CA GLN A 139 13.88 -17.48 4.44
C GLN A 139 14.04 -17.21 2.93
N PHE A 140 13.85 -15.96 2.50
CA PHE A 140 13.99 -15.58 1.10
C PHE A 140 15.46 -15.56 0.64
N ARG A 141 15.69 -16.05 -0.58
CA ARG A 141 17.04 -16.19 -1.17
C ARG A 141 17.25 -15.34 -2.41
N SER A 142 16.19 -15.10 -3.17
CA SER A 142 16.20 -14.27 -4.36
C SER A 142 16.64 -12.83 -4.07
N PRO A 143 17.37 -12.18 -4.99
CA PRO A 143 17.72 -10.78 -4.85
C PRO A 143 16.49 -9.87 -4.66
N GLY A 144 15.38 -10.16 -5.33
CA GLY A 144 14.17 -9.35 -5.27
C GLY A 144 13.47 -9.37 -3.91
N PHE A 145 13.26 -10.54 -3.31
CA PHE A 145 12.67 -10.57 -1.97
C PHE A 145 13.61 -10.02 -0.91
N ARG A 146 14.93 -10.25 -1.01
CA ARG A 146 15.89 -9.63 -0.08
C ARG A 146 15.82 -8.10 -0.15
N GLN A 147 15.74 -7.55 -1.36
CA GLN A 147 15.59 -6.11 -1.57
C GLN A 147 14.26 -5.58 -1.00
N LEU A 148 13.15 -6.29 -1.23
CA LEU A 148 11.85 -5.93 -0.69
C LEU A 148 11.85 -5.95 0.85
N VAL A 149 12.34 -7.02 1.47
CA VAL A 149 12.41 -7.17 2.93
C VAL A 149 13.28 -6.07 3.54
N ALA A 150 14.46 -5.81 2.96
CA ALA A 150 15.35 -4.75 3.44
C ALA A 150 14.68 -3.37 3.35
N MET A 151 13.99 -3.08 2.25
CA MET A 151 13.27 -1.82 2.05
C MET A 151 12.10 -1.65 3.02
N ILE A 152 11.36 -2.72 3.31
CA ILE A 152 10.30 -2.70 4.33
C ILE A 152 10.90 -2.41 5.70
N ALA A 153 12.02 -3.05 6.05
CA ALA A 153 12.69 -2.82 7.33
C ALA A 153 13.22 -1.39 7.48
N GLU A 154 13.73 -0.81 6.40
CA GLU A 154 14.25 0.56 6.37
C GLU A 154 13.13 1.61 6.41
N GLN A 155 12.10 1.46 5.57
CA GLN A 155 11.03 2.46 5.44
C GLN A 155 9.98 2.39 6.55
N LEU A 156 9.77 1.21 7.14
CA LEU A 156 8.86 1.00 8.26
C LEU A 156 9.63 0.77 9.55
N SER A 157 10.62 1.61 9.83
CA SER A 157 11.41 1.55 11.07
C SER A 157 10.53 1.81 12.30
N ASP A 158 11.01 1.36 13.47
CA ASP A 158 10.31 1.58 14.73
C ASP A 158 10.10 3.09 15.03
N ASP A 159 11.05 3.94 14.65
CA ASP A 159 10.91 5.40 14.76
C ASP A 159 9.77 5.92 13.87
N TYR A 160 9.70 5.44 12.62
CA TYR A 160 8.64 5.84 11.70
C TYR A 160 7.26 5.41 12.22
N LEU A 161 7.11 4.14 12.60
CA LEU A 161 5.83 3.61 13.08
C LEU A 161 5.38 4.28 14.38
N ARG A 162 6.31 4.55 15.31
CA ARG A 162 6.00 5.31 16.52
C ARG A 162 5.55 6.75 16.22
N ARG A 163 6.27 7.46 15.34
CA ARG A 163 5.88 8.83 14.95
C ARG A 163 4.54 8.88 14.22
N LEU A 164 4.23 7.84 13.43
CA LEU A 164 2.95 7.71 12.76
C LEU A 164 1.81 7.58 13.79
N ASP A 165 1.99 6.74 14.80
CA ASP A 165 1.03 6.57 15.91
C ASP A 165 0.85 7.85 16.75
N GLU A 166 1.95 8.53 17.08
CA GLU A 166 1.94 9.84 17.75
C GLU A 166 1.14 10.87 16.94
N HIS A 167 1.38 10.97 15.62
CA HIS A 167 0.67 11.91 14.75
C HIS A 167 -0.83 11.58 14.63
N LEU A 168 -1.20 10.30 14.53
CA LEU A 168 -2.61 9.89 14.44
C LEU A 168 -3.35 10.21 15.75
N SER A 169 -2.71 9.96 16.88
CA SER A 169 -3.24 10.31 18.20
C SER A 169 -3.46 11.81 18.36
N GLU A 170 -2.54 12.64 17.88
CA GLU A 170 -2.68 14.10 17.89
C GLU A 170 -3.76 14.60 16.91
N LEU A 171 -3.88 13.99 15.73
CA LEU A 171 -4.90 14.34 14.74
C LEU A 171 -6.33 14.00 15.19
N ALA A 172 -6.49 13.09 16.15
CA ALA A 172 -7.78 12.86 16.81
C ALA A 172 -8.27 14.07 17.63
N LEU A 173 -7.43 15.09 17.80
CA LEU A 173 -7.71 16.32 18.55
C LEU A 173 -8.33 16.04 19.93
N PRO A 174 -7.75 15.13 20.74
CA PRO A 174 -8.33 14.74 22.04
C PRO A 174 -8.44 15.91 23.02
N ARG A 175 -7.65 16.98 22.80
CA ARG A 175 -7.61 18.20 23.60
C ARG A 175 -8.37 19.37 22.97
N GLY A 176 -9.15 19.12 21.91
CA GLY A 176 -9.80 20.16 21.11
C GLY A 176 -8.85 20.79 20.09
N VAL A 177 -9.23 21.95 19.57
CA VAL A 177 -8.58 22.58 18.42
C VAL A 177 -8.03 23.96 18.81
N LEU A 178 -6.73 24.19 18.58
CA LEU A 178 -6.12 25.52 18.66
C LEU A 178 -5.94 26.07 17.24
N LEU A 179 -6.64 27.16 16.92
CA LEU A 179 -6.61 27.81 15.60
C LEU A 179 -6.19 29.26 15.74
N SER A 180 -5.35 29.73 14.81
CA SER A 180 -5.18 31.16 14.56
C SER A 180 -5.78 31.52 13.20
N ALA A 181 -6.32 32.73 13.08
CA ALA A 181 -6.78 33.29 11.83
C ALA A 181 -6.31 34.74 11.71
N GLN A 182 -6.09 35.20 10.49
CA GLN A 182 -5.89 36.61 10.18
C GLN A 182 -7.24 37.30 9.96
N LEU A 183 -7.40 38.54 10.44
CA LEU A 183 -8.56 39.36 10.13
C LEU A 183 -8.50 39.85 8.68
N GLY A 184 -9.50 39.45 7.90
CA GLY A 184 -9.74 39.90 6.52
C GLY A 184 -10.84 40.96 6.42
N VAL A 185 -11.33 41.18 5.21
CA VAL A 185 -12.34 42.21 4.93
C VAL A 185 -13.65 41.91 5.67
N GLY A 186 -14.17 42.91 6.38
CA GLY A 186 -15.39 42.78 7.17
C GLY A 186 -15.22 41.93 8.43
N ASN A 187 -14.01 41.87 9.01
CA ASN A 187 -13.67 41.08 10.19
C ASN A 187 -13.90 39.57 10.04
N LYS A 188 -13.94 39.07 8.80
CA LYS A 188 -13.97 37.64 8.53
C LYS A 188 -12.58 37.06 8.73
N GLY A 189 -12.50 35.89 9.37
CA GLY A 189 -11.23 35.17 9.49
C GLY A 189 -10.77 34.61 8.14
N GLU A 190 -9.51 34.83 7.83
CA GLU A 190 -8.79 34.28 6.68
C GLU A 190 -7.49 33.60 7.15
N ARG A 191 -6.84 32.81 6.30
CA ARG A 191 -5.56 32.13 6.61
C ARG A 191 -5.58 31.34 7.93
N TYR A 192 -6.60 30.51 8.10
CA TYR A 192 -6.70 29.61 9.25
C TYR A 192 -5.47 28.69 9.31
N MET A 193 -4.84 28.62 10.48
CA MET A 193 -3.72 27.74 10.78
C MET A 193 -4.06 26.91 12.01
N LEU A 194 -3.90 25.59 11.88
CA LEU A 194 -4.03 24.64 12.97
C LEU A 194 -2.72 24.53 13.72
N HIS A 195 -2.78 24.72 15.03
CA HIS A 195 -1.64 24.60 15.93
C HIS A 195 -1.74 23.31 16.73
N GLN A 196 -0.57 22.77 17.09
CA GLN A 196 -0.52 21.73 18.11
C GLN A 196 -1.04 22.30 19.43
N ALA A 197 -1.98 21.60 20.07
CA ALA A 197 -2.49 22.01 21.37
C ALA A 197 -1.35 22.00 22.40
N PRO A 198 -1.30 22.97 23.34
CA PRO A 198 -0.31 22.95 24.40
C PRO A 198 -0.37 21.60 25.13
N GLY A 199 0.78 20.98 25.38
CA GLY A 199 0.85 19.82 26.27
C GLY A 199 0.27 20.19 27.63
N ALA A 200 -0.35 19.24 28.33
CA ALA A 200 -0.79 19.47 29.70
C ALA A 200 0.44 19.92 30.51
N ALA A 201 0.49 21.20 30.87
CA ALA A 201 1.46 21.68 31.82
C ALA A 201 1.24 20.84 33.08
N GLY A 202 2.25 20.04 33.44
CA GLY A 202 2.24 19.29 34.69
C GLY A 202 1.95 20.26 35.82
N GLY A 203 0.72 20.21 36.33
CA GLY A 203 0.33 20.91 37.55
C GLY A 203 1.01 20.25 38.72
N ASN A 204 2.27 20.58 38.96
CA ASN A 204 2.88 20.41 40.27
C ASN A 204 2.35 21.54 41.15
N GLY A 205 1.26 21.23 41.87
CA GLY A 205 0.90 21.92 43.11
C GLY A 205 1.70 21.35 44.27
#